data_AF-K1JIK2-F1
#
_entry.id   AF-K1JIK2-F1
#
_cell.length_a   1.000
_cell.length_b   1.000
_cell.length_c   1.000
_cell.angle_alpha   90.00
_cell.angle_beta   90.00
_cell.angle_gamma   90.00
#
_symmetry.space_group_name_H-M   'P 1'
#
loop_
_entity.id
_entity.type
_entity.pdbx_description
1 polymer ?
#
loop_
_entity_poly.entity_id
_entity_poly.type
_entity_poly.pdbx_seq_one_letter_code
_entity_poly.pdbx_strand_id
1 'polypeptide(L)'
;MSIVISNAFTVIEGRPVTSSRIVAEYFGKQHKDTLRAIRDLIADAPELERKRNFALTEEEQKIGATTRKIPLYWMDQKGFCILAMGFTGAKALEFKCAFYDEFERMKNELEAPTTITPAEQRAIQREVAIRAHKTASNYRTIYRAIKARYQIARYDQLPRTQLEDCLDFIREVELDVPEVPHTTRPDDGGCPHCGLHPIPAGSIVLSSREAENLRTFVYYWRYLFREDLETVLKLMRLLQSPFAPRFYEAVTSMNIGSIEALLERNGYSVKQLPCYRALTAK
;
A
#
# COMPACT_ATOMS: atom_id res chain seq x y z
N MET A 1 9.83 15.56 -22.28
CA MET A 1 9.24 14.26 -21.89
C MET A 1 8.65 13.64 -23.14
N SER A 2 9.21 12.52 -23.58
CA SER A 2 8.88 11.87 -24.84
C SER A 2 7.53 11.16 -24.76
N ILE A 3 6.74 11.31 -25.83
CA ILE A 3 5.40 10.72 -26.10
C ILE A 3 5.35 9.17 -25.95
N VAL A 4 6.50 8.52 -25.78
CA VAL A 4 6.66 7.06 -25.75
C VAL A 4 6.11 6.42 -24.47
N ILE A 5 6.08 7.15 -23.35
CA ILE A 5 5.71 6.55 -22.04
C ILE A 5 4.19 6.37 -21.88
N SER A 6 3.36 7.24 -22.46
CA SER A 6 1.91 7.23 -22.21
C SER A 6 1.21 5.96 -22.69
N ASN A 7 1.78 5.26 -23.68
CA ASN A 7 1.25 4.00 -24.22
C ASN A 7 2.11 2.79 -23.82
N ALA A 8 3.09 2.97 -22.92
CA ALA A 8 3.99 1.89 -22.52
C ALA A 8 3.32 0.87 -21.59
N PHE A 9 2.13 1.19 -21.07
CA PHE A 9 1.43 0.42 -20.05
C PHE A 9 -0.01 0.15 -20.44
N THR A 10 -0.53 -0.98 -19.96
CA THR A 10 -1.93 -1.37 -20.08
C THR A 10 -2.37 -2.09 -18.81
N VAL A 11 -3.68 -2.25 -18.62
CA VAL A 11 -4.23 -3.01 -17.49
C VAL A 11 -4.70 -4.36 -18.00
N ILE A 12 -4.14 -5.44 -17.45
CA ILE A 12 -4.57 -6.81 -17.72
C ILE A 12 -4.96 -7.45 -16.38
N GLU A 13 -6.18 -7.99 -16.30
CA GLU A 13 -6.73 -8.60 -15.08
C GLU A 13 -6.63 -7.68 -13.84
N GLY A 14 -6.88 -6.37 -14.03
CA GLY A 14 -6.80 -5.38 -12.96
C GLY A 14 -5.38 -5.04 -12.49
N ARG A 15 -4.34 -5.51 -13.20
CA ARG A 15 -2.94 -5.20 -12.90
C ARG A 15 -2.34 -4.32 -13.99
N PRO A 16 -1.66 -3.22 -13.63
CA PRO A 16 -0.85 -2.49 -14.59
C PRO A 16 0.32 -3.36 -15.04
N VAL A 17 0.52 -3.47 -16.35
CA VAL A 17 1.59 -4.26 -16.98
C VAL A 17 2.18 -3.53 -18.18
N THR A 18 3.42 -3.89 -18.52
CA THR A 18 4.09 -3.49 -19.78
C THR A 18 4.47 -4.73 -20.60
N SER A 19 4.78 -4.55 -21.88
CA SER A 19 5.24 -5.64 -22.74
C SER A 19 6.76 -5.67 -22.87
N SER A 20 7.33 -6.87 -22.97
CA SER A 20 8.75 -7.09 -23.31
C SER A 20 9.19 -6.40 -24.62
N ARG A 21 8.26 -6.13 -25.55
CA ARG A 21 8.51 -5.45 -26.82
C ARG A 21 8.74 -3.95 -26.61
N ILE A 22 7.84 -3.30 -25.85
CA ILE A 22 7.96 -1.89 -25.49
C ILE A 22 9.27 -1.64 -24.75
N VAL A 23 9.61 -2.53 -23.81
CA VAL A 23 10.89 -2.48 -23.10
C VAL A 23 12.06 -2.62 -24.08
N ALA A 24 12.06 -3.62 -24.96
CA ALA A 24 13.14 -3.79 -25.93
C ALA A 24 13.35 -2.55 -26.81
N GLU A 25 12.25 -1.99 -27.35
CA GLU A 25 12.27 -0.80 -28.20
C GLU A 25 12.86 0.42 -27.46
N TYR A 26 12.38 0.68 -26.23
CA TYR A 26 12.84 1.82 -25.45
C TYR A 26 14.33 1.76 -25.13
N PHE A 27 14.82 0.58 -24.73
CA PHE A 27 16.24 0.37 -24.42
C PHE A 27 17.12 0.20 -25.66
N GLY A 28 16.55 0.26 -26.87
CA GLY A 28 17.28 0.06 -28.13
C GLY A 28 17.89 -1.34 -28.23
N LYS A 29 17.24 -2.35 -27.63
CA LYS A 29 17.68 -3.75 -27.63
C LYS A 29 16.86 -4.58 -28.61
N GLN A 30 17.45 -5.64 -29.15
CA GLN A 30 16.67 -6.60 -29.94
C GLN A 30 15.70 -7.35 -29.01
N HIS A 31 14.44 -7.46 -29.41
CA HIS A 31 13.41 -8.15 -28.62
C HIS A 31 13.81 -9.59 -28.27
N LYS A 32 14.50 -10.30 -29.18
CA LYS A 32 15.04 -11.65 -28.94
C LYS A 32 15.97 -11.72 -27.73
N ASP A 33 16.79 -10.69 -27.49
CA ASP A 33 17.73 -10.65 -26.37
C ASP A 33 17.00 -10.36 -25.07
N THR A 34 15.97 -9.50 -25.11
CA THR A 34 15.07 -9.27 -23.97
C THR A 34 14.33 -10.56 -23.59
N LEU A 35 13.81 -11.31 -24.57
CA LEU A 35 13.17 -12.60 -24.31
C LEU A 35 14.13 -13.64 -23.74
N ARG A 36 15.42 -13.61 -24.12
CA ARG A 36 16.44 -14.48 -23.52
C ARG A 36 16.67 -14.09 -22.06
N ALA A 37 16.89 -12.81 -21.78
CA ALA A 37 17.09 -12.33 -20.41
C ALA A 37 15.91 -12.67 -19.48
N ILE A 38 14.67 -12.57 -19.95
CA ILE A 38 13.48 -12.95 -19.18
C ILE A 38 13.48 -14.47 -18.89
N ARG A 39 13.82 -15.30 -19.87
CA ARG A 39 13.91 -16.76 -19.68
C ARG A 39 15.00 -17.16 -18.71
N ASP A 40 16.16 -16.49 -18.77
CA ASP A 40 17.27 -16.72 -17.82
C ASP A 40 16.82 -16.36 -16.39
N LEU A 41 16.14 -15.22 -16.20
CA LEU A 41 15.57 -14.83 -14.90
C LEU A 41 14.53 -15.82 -14.38
N ILE A 42 13.67 -16.36 -15.24
CA ILE A 42 12.68 -17.37 -14.87
C ILE A 42 13.36 -18.69 -14.51
N ALA A 43 14.44 -19.08 -15.20
CA ALA A 43 15.21 -20.27 -14.88
C ALA A 43 15.86 -20.18 -13.49
N ASP A 44 16.41 -19.01 -13.15
CA ASP A 44 17.00 -18.74 -11.83
C ASP A 44 15.92 -18.64 -10.73
N ALA A 45 14.73 -18.12 -11.06
CA ALA A 45 13.66 -17.84 -10.13
C ALA A 45 12.27 -18.20 -10.71
N PRO A 46 11.88 -19.50 -10.72
CA PRO A 46 10.63 -19.96 -11.34
C PRO A 46 9.35 -19.35 -10.74
N GLU A 47 9.39 -18.80 -9.52
CA GLU A 47 8.26 -18.06 -8.97
C GLU A 47 7.90 -16.77 -9.72
N LEU A 48 8.82 -16.19 -10.49
CA LEU A 48 8.53 -15.00 -11.29
C LEU A 48 7.48 -15.28 -12.36
N GLU A 49 7.50 -16.48 -12.95
CA GLU A 49 6.45 -16.93 -13.86
C GLU A 49 5.19 -17.37 -13.10
N ARG A 50 5.33 -18.19 -12.03
CA ARG A 50 4.17 -18.67 -11.25
C ARG A 50 3.33 -17.54 -10.65
N LYS A 51 3.95 -16.43 -10.25
CA LYS A 51 3.27 -15.25 -9.69
C LYS A 51 2.80 -14.26 -10.76
N ARG A 52 3.00 -14.57 -12.04
CA ARG A 52 2.72 -13.69 -13.19
C ARG A 52 3.49 -12.36 -13.14
N ASN A 53 4.69 -12.34 -12.54
CA ASN A 53 5.61 -11.21 -12.70
C ASN A 53 6.13 -11.15 -14.16
N PHE A 54 6.29 -12.32 -14.78
CA PHE A 54 6.41 -12.49 -16.21
C PHE A 54 5.32 -13.45 -16.70
N ALA A 55 4.42 -12.98 -17.56
CA ALA A 55 3.35 -13.79 -18.14
C ALA A 55 3.59 -13.95 -19.65
N LEU A 56 3.92 -15.17 -20.08
CA LEU A 56 4.13 -15.49 -21.49
C LEU A 56 2.81 -15.40 -22.25
N THR A 57 2.86 -14.76 -23.41
CA THR A 57 1.76 -14.71 -24.38
C THR A 57 2.33 -14.63 -25.80
N GLU A 58 1.43 -14.58 -26.78
CA GLU A 58 1.79 -14.50 -28.19
C GLU A 58 1.05 -13.33 -28.85
N GLU A 59 1.75 -12.59 -29.70
CA GLU A 59 1.12 -11.61 -30.60
C GLU A 59 1.13 -12.14 -32.02
N GLU A 60 0.06 -11.89 -32.76
CA GLU A 60 0.02 -12.14 -34.19
C GLU A 60 0.67 -10.97 -34.93
N GLN A 61 1.75 -11.26 -35.64
CA GLN A 61 2.45 -10.28 -36.44
C GLN A 61 2.43 -10.70 -37.91
N LYS A 62 2.05 -9.75 -38.77
CA LYS A 62 2.02 -9.96 -40.21
C LYS A 62 3.43 -9.77 -40.78
N ILE A 63 4.03 -10.85 -41.26
CA ILE A 63 5.34 -10.85 -41.90
C ILE A 63 5.11 -11.16 -43.38
N GLY A 64 5.04 -10.10 -44.19
CA GLY A 64 4.68 -10.20 -45.60
C GLY A 64 3.23 -10.66 -45.79
N ALA A 65 3.04 -11.76 -46.50
CA ALA A 65 1.72 -12.36 -46.75
C ALA A 65 1.25 -13.33 -45.65
N THR A 66 2.08 -13.61 -44.64
CA THR A 66 1.81 -14.63 -43.62
C THR A 66 1.71 -14.01 -42.23
N THR A 67 0.74 -14.44 -41.44
CA THR A 67 0.65 -14.11 -40.01
C THR A 67 1.43 -15.15 -39.21
N ARG A 68 2.34 -14.70 -38.34
CA ARG A 68 3.06 -15.56 -37.41
C ARG A 68 2.78 -15.12 -35.97
N LYS A 69 2.67 -16.11 -35.08
CA LYS A 69 2.64 -15.87 -33.64
C LYS A 69 4.05 -15.67 -33.13
N ILE A 70 4.29 -14.55 -32.45
CA ILE A 70 5.59 -14.19 -31.88
C ILE A 70 5.44 -14.16 -30.36
N PRO A 71 6.31 -14.85 -29.60
CA PRO A 71 6.24 -14.84 -28.14
C PRO A 71 6.59 -13.46 -27.59
N LEU A 72 5.84 -13.04 -26.55
CA LEU A 72 6.11 -11.85 -25.76
C LEU A 72 5.76 -12.11 -24.29
N TYR A 73 6.36 -11.35 -23.38
CA TYR A 73 5.96 -11.36 -21.97
C TYR A 73 5.25 -10.07 -21.60
N TRP A 74 4.13 -10.21 -20.90
CA TRP A 74 3.59 -9.15 -20.04
C TRP A 74 4.33 -9.15 -18.70
N MET A 75 4.61 -7.97 -18.17
CA MET A 75 5.40 -7.80 -16.97
C MET A 75 4.76 -6.79 -16.05
N ASP A 76 4.61 -7.15 -14.77
CA ASP A 76 4.21 -6.20 -13.72
C ASP A 76 5.42 -5.37 -13.24
N GLN A 77 5.20 -4.49 -12.26
CA GLN A 77 6.28 -3.65 -11.69
C GLN A 77 7.49 -4.48 -11.24
N LYS A 78 7.25 -5.61 -10.58
CA LYS A 78 8.32 -6.45 -10.05
C LYS A 78 9.11 -7.10 -11.18
N GLY A 79 8.42 -7.69 -12.17
CA GLY A 79 9.06 -8.30 -13.34
C GLY A 79 9.89 -7.28 -14.11
N PHE A 80 9.34 -6.09 -14.34
CA PHE A 80 10.08 -5.00 -14.96
C PHE A 80 11.31 -4.57 -14.18
N CYS A 81 11.18 -4.30 -12.87
CA CYS A 81 12.29 -3.84 -12.06
C CYS A 81 13.46 -4.84 -12.09
N ILE A 82 13.17 -6.13 -11.98
CA ILE A 82 14.19 -7.19 -12.04
C ILE A 82 14.87 -7.21 -13.41
N LEU A 83 14.12 -7.14 -14.50
CA LEU A 83 14.69 -7.08 -15.85
C LEU A 83 15.55 -5.82 -16.06
N ALA A 84 15.05 -4.66 -15.64
CA ALA A 84 15.70 -3.37 -15.80
C ALA A 84 16.96 -3.22 -14.95
N MET A 85 17.10 -3.94 -13.83
CA MET A 85 18.33 -4.00 -13.05
C MET A 85 19.53 -4.48 -13.88
N GLY A 86 19.30 -5.35 -14.87
CA GLY A 86 20.33 -5.78 -15.83
C GLY A 86 20.67 -4.75 -16.91
N PHE A 87 19.93 -3.64 -17.00
CA PHE A 87 20.16 -2.58 -17.97
C PHE A 87 20.91 -1.39 -17.33
N THR A 88 21.99 -0.95 -17.98
CA THR A 88 22.89 0.11 -17.53
C THR A 88 22.89 1.31 -18.49
N GLY A 89 23.35 2.48 -18.02
CA GLY A 89 23.46 3.72 -18.81
C GLY A 89 22.41 4.79 -18.47
N ALA A 90 22.63 6.03 -18.93
CA ALA A 90 21.79 7.19 -18.58
C ALA A 90 20.32 7.03 -19.03
N LYS A 91 20.09 6.53 -20.25
CA LYS A 91 18.74 6.21 -20.76
C LYS A 91 18.02 5.16 -19.92
N ALA A 92 18.77 4.22 -19.34
CA ALA A 92 18.21 3.18 -18.50
C ALA A 92 17.72 3.73 -17.15
N LEU A 93 18.43 4.73 -16.60
CA LEU A 93 18.03 5.39 -15.37
C LEU A 93 16.77 6.25 -15.58
N GLU A 94 16.75 7.06 -16.64
CA GLU A 94 15.58 7.89 -16.98
C GLU A 94 14.32 7.03 -17.18
N PHE A 95 14.45 5.88 -17.83
CA PHE A 95 13.33 4.95 -17.99
C PHE A 95 12.89 4.32 -16.67
N LYS A 96 13.82 3.92 -15.80
CA LYS A 96 13.48 3.35 -14.49
C LYS A 96 12.65 4.34 -13.67
N CYS A 97 13.02 5.62 -13.69
CA CYS A 97 12.27 6.68 -13.03
C CYS A 97 10.88 6.87 -13.66
N ALA A 98 10.81 7.08 -14.99
CA ALA A 98 9.54 7.26 -15.69
C ALA A 98 8.59 6.06 -15.53
N PHE A 99 9.14 4.84 -15.53
CA PHE A 99 8.37 3.62 -15.34
C PHE A 99 7.82 3.51 -13.92
N TYR A 100 8.63 3.87 -12.91
CA TYR A 100 8.21 3.90 -11.53
C TYR A 100 7.05 4.89 -11.33
N ASP A 101 7.20 6.11 -11.82
CA ASP A 101 6.21 7.18 -11.70
C ASP A 101 4.88 6.78 -12.36
N GLU A 102 4.93 6.20 -13.56
CA GLU A 102 3.76 5.76 -14.31
C GLU A 102 3.03 4.60 -13.61
N PHE A 103 3.79 3.63 -13.08
CA PHE A 103 3.21 2.52 -12.33
C PHE A 103 2.59 2.98 -11.02
N GLU A 104 3.21 3.94 -10.34
CA GLU A 104 2.66 4.55 -9.13
C GLU A 104 1.38 5.34 -9.43
N ARG A 105 1.33 6.08 -10.56
CA ARG A 105 0.11 6.74 -11.02
C ARG A 105 -1.02 5.73 -11.26
N MET A 106 -0.78 4.69 -12.06
CA MET A 106 -1.79 3.67 -12.37
C MET A 106 -2.23 2.90 -11.12
N LYS A 107 -1.30 2.61 -10.22
CA LYS A 107 -1.62 2.00 -8.92
C LYS A 107 -2.52 2.92 -8.11
N ASN A 108 -2.20 4.22 -8.02
CA ASN A 108 -3.01 5.20 -7.30
C ASN A 108 -4.39 5.40 -7.92
N GLU A 109 -4.52 5.31 -9.25
CA GLU A 109 -5.81 5.33 -9.96
C GLU A 109 -6.66 4.10 -9.63
N LEU A 110 -6.04 2.92 -9.53
CA LEU A 110 -6.71 1.67 -9.13
C LEU A 110 -6.98 1.60 -7.61
N GLU A 111 -6.18 2.27 -6.80
CA GLU A 111 -6.32 2.38 -5.33
C GLU A 111 -7.13 3.62 -4.89
N ALA A 112 -7.72 4.37 -5.83
CA ALA A 112 -8.57 5.51 -5.51
C ALA A 112 -9.67 5.06 -4.52
N PRO A 113 -9.81 5.71 -3.35
CA PRO A 113 -10.67 5.20 -2.29
C PRO A 113 -12.12 5.15 -2.78
N THR A 114 -12.64 3.94 -2.90
CA THR A 114 -14.04 3.66 -3.26
C THR A 114 -15.01 4.19 -2.20
N THR A 115 -14.52 4.40 -0.97
CA THR A 115 -15.29 4.90 0.18
C THR A 115 -14.80 6.28 0.64
N ILE A 116 -15.65 6.95 1.43
CA ILE A 116 -15.41 8.31 1.92
C ILE A 116 -14.07 8.47 2.65
N THR A 117 -13.35 9.53 2.30
CA THR A 117 -12.09 9.93 2.92
C THR A 117 -12.31 10.40 4.36
N PRO A 118 -11.25 10.46 5.20
CA PRO A 118 -11.38 10.97 6.58
C PRO A 118 -11.94 12.39 6.67
N ALA A 119 -11.68 13.24 5.67
CA ALA A 119 -12.23 14.60 5.63
C ALA A 119 -13.75 14.60 5.36
N GLU A 120 -14.20 13.72 4.47
CA GLU A 120 -15.63 13.53 4.13
C GLU A 120 -16.38 12.84 5.27
N GLN A 121 -15.74 11.89 5.97
CA GLN A 121 -16.28 11.30 7.21
C GLN A 121 -16.55 12.37 8.27
N ARG A 122 -15.65 13.35 8.43
CA ARG A 122 -15.89 14.50 9.34
C ARG A 122 -17.06 15.35 8.88
N ALA A 123 -17.31 15.49 7.59
CA ALA A 123 -18.48 16.20 7.09
C ALA A 123 -19.78 15.52 7.54
N ILE A 124 -19.86 14.19 7.42
CA ILE A 124 -20.99 13.40 7.93
C ILE A 124 -21.12 13.58 9.46
N GLN A 125 -20.03 13.44 10.21
CA GLN A 125 -20.06 13.62 11.68
C GLN A 125 -20.59 14.99 12.10
N ARG A 126 -20.18 16.06 11.40
CA ARG A 126 -20.66 17.42 11.66
C ARG A 126 -22.16 17.55 11.40
N GLU A 127 -22.65 17.06 10.27
CA GLU A 127 -24.08 17.12 9.95
C GLU A 127 -24.92 16.30 10.94
N VAL A 128 -24.44 15.10 11.31
CA VAL A 128 -25.10 14.29 12.35
C VAL A 128 -25.16 15.04 13.68
N ALA A 129 -24.08 15.71 14.08
CA ALA A 129 -24.06 16.50 15.31
C ALA A 129 -25.04 17.67 15.26
N ILE A 130 -25.02 18.46 14.18
CA ILE A 130 -25.96 19.57 13.95
C ILE A 130 -27.41 19.05 14.04
N ARG A 131 -27.70 17.93 13.40
CA ARG A 131 -29.04 17.33 13.35
C ARG A 131 -29.50 16.78 14.70
N ALA A 132 -28.61 16.12 15.44
CA ALA A 132 -28.91 15.58 16.77
C ALA A 132 -29.24 16.70 17.76
N HIS A 133 -28.52 17.83 17.69
CA HIS A 133 -28.77 18.98 18.54
C HIS A 133 -30.07 19.72 18.21
N LYS A 134 -30.51 19.74 16.94
CA LYS A 134 -31.70 20.49 16.51
C LYS A 134 -33.04 19.84 16.85
N THR A 135 -33.12 18.51 16.97
CA THR A 135 -34.41 17.79 17.01
C THR A 135 -34.54 16.85 18.21
N ALA A 136 -33.65 16.96 19.20
CA ALA A 136 -33.52 15.99 20.30
C ALA A 136 -33.34 14.52 19.84
N SER A 137 -33.10 14.29 18.55
CA SER A 137 -32.91 12.97 17.97
C SER A 137 -31.58 12.39 18.45
N ASN A 138 -31.61 11.15 18.91
CA ASN A 138 -30.41 10.47 19.41
C ASN A 138 -29.42 10.20 18.26
N TYR A 139 -28.14 10.52 18.46
CA TYR A 139 -27.02 10.18 17.56
C TYR A 139 -27.09 8.73 17.05
N ARG A 140 -27.46 7.80 17.93
CA ARG A 140 -27.60 6.37 17.61
C ARG A 140 -28.65 6.12 16.52
N THR A 141 -29.75 6.89 16.52
CA THR A 141 -30.84 6.77 15.56
C THR A 141 -30.40 7.24 14.18
N ILE A 142 -29.69 8.38 14.10
CA ILE A 142 -29.19 8.93 12.83
C ILE A 142 -28.21 7.95 12.18
N TYR A 143 -27.22 7.43 12.93
CA TYR A 143 -26.29 6.44 12.38
C TYR A 143 -26.93 5.11 12.01
N ARG A 144 -28.01 4.68 12.71
CA ARG A 144 -28.79 3.50 12.30
C ARG A 144 -29.50 3.74 10.97
N ALA A 145 -30.10 4.91 10.79
CA ALA A 145 -30.79 5.29 9.57
C ALA A 145 -29.83 5.33 8.37
N ILE A 146 -28.65 5.94 8.52
CA ILE A 146 -27.60 5.95 7.48
C ILE A 146 -27.24 4.51 7.08
N LYS A 147 -26.93 3.64 8.04
CA LYS A 147 -26.56 2.24 7.75
C LYS A 147 -27.67 1.46 7.06
N ALA A 148 -28.92 1.67 7.44
CA ALA A 148 -30.07 1.02 6.82
C ALA A 148 -30.29 1.49 5.38
N ARG A 149 -30.20 2.81 5.15
CA ARG A 149 -30.38 3.45 3.84
C ARG A 149 -29.37 2.96 2.80
N TYR A 150 -28.09 2.93 3.17
CA TYR A 150 -26.98 2.57 2.27
C TYR A 150 -26.57 1.09 2.35
N GLN A 151 -27.24 0.29 3.20
CA GLN A 151 -26.94 -1.13 3.42
C GLN A 151 -25.47 -1.39 3.78
N ILE A 152 -24.89 -0.52 4.61
CA ILE A 152 -23.49 -0.57 5.04
C ILE A 152 -23.40 -0.94 6.53
N ALA A 153 -22.39 -1.74 6.89
CA ALA A 153 -22.17 -2.13 8.28
C ALA A 153 -21.66 -0.97 9.14
N ARG A 154 -20.93 -0.04 8.52
CA ARG A 154 -20.33 1.15 9.13
C ARG A 154 -20.41 2.32 8.16
N TYR A 155 -20.60 3.53 8.68
CA TYR A 155 -20.76 4.72 7.82
C TYR A 155 -19.46 5.12 7.10
N ASP A 156 -18.29 4.75 7.64
CA ASP A 156 -16.97 4.94 7.01
C ASP A 156 -16.80 4.11 5.71
N GLN A 157 -17.69 3.15 5.47
CA GLN A 157 -17.77 2.36 4.25
C GLN A 157 -18.69 2.97 3.19
N LEU A 158 -19.24 4.17 3.42
CA LEU A 158 -20.10 4.85 2.44
C LEU A 158 -19.29 5.11 1.15
N PRO A 159 -19.80 4.73 -0.02
CA PRO A 159 -19.18 5.09 -1.30
C PRO A 159 -19.09 6.60 -1.47
N ARG A 160 -17.97 7.11 -2.00
CA ARG A 160 -17.81 8.57 -2.21
C ARG A 160 -18.89 9.18 -3.10
N THR A 161 -19.37 8.40 -4.08
CA THR A 161 -20.46 8.81 -4.98
C THR A 161 -21.79 9.04 -4.29
N GLN A 162 -21.96 8.52 -3.07
CA GLN A 162 -23.19 8.64 -2.27
C GLN A 162 -23.06 9.67 -1.15
N LEU A 163 -21.94 10.41 -1.08
CA LEU A 163 -21.68 11.36 -0.01
C LEU A 163 -22.72 12.49 0.02
N GLU A 164 -23.00 13.13 -1.11
CA GLU A 164 -23.96 14.24 -1.19
C GLU A 164 -25.37 13.79 -0.80
N ASP A 165 -25.86 12.69 -1.39
CA ASP A 165 -27.15 12.07 -1.03
C ASP A 165 -27.22 11.74 0.47
N CYS A 166 -26.11 11.29 1.08
CA CYS A 166 -26.06 11.01 2.52
C CYS A 166 -26.12 12.28 3.38
N LEU A 167 -25.49 13.37 2.97
CA LEU A 167 -25.55 14.64 3.71
C LEU A 167 -26.95 15.23 3.64
N ASP A 168 -27.61 15.16 2.48
CA ASP A 168 -28.98 15.63 2.29
C ASP A 168 -29.98 14.77 3.06
N PHE A 169 -29.81 13.45 3.03
CA PHE A 169 -30.58 12.52 3.87
C PHE A 169 -30.49 12.87 5.37
N ILE A 170 -29.30 13.19 5.88
CA ILE A 170 -29.13 13.57 7.30
C ILE A 170 -29.90 14.85 7.63
N ARG A 171 -30.03 15.78 6.69
CA ARG A 171 -30.75 17.04 6.88
C ARG A 171 -32.26 16.85 6.89
N GLU A 172 -32.78 15.98 6.03
CA GLU A 172 -34.22 15.94 5.71
C GLU A 172 -35.02 14.86 6.44
N VAL A 173 -34.39 13.80 6.93
CA VAL A 173 -35.14 12.65 7.48
C VAL A 173 -35.88 13.00 8.77
N GLU A 174 -37.17 12.71 8.81
CA GLU A 174 -37.99 12.72 10.03
C GLU A 174 -37.66 11.48 10.87
N LEU A 175 -36.99 11.68 12.01
CA LEU A 175 -36.60 10.62 12.94
C LEU A 175 -37.49 10.69 14.18
N ASP A 176 -38.68 10.12 14.10
CA ASP A 176 -39.58 10.00 15.25
C ASP A 176 -39.27 8.73 16.04
N VAL A 177 -38.94 8.84 17.34
CA VAL A 177 -38.73 7.68 18.22
C VAL A 177 -39.13 8.04 19.67
N PRO A 178 -39.97 7.23 20.34
CA PRO A 178 -40.40 7.47 21.71
C PRO A 178 -39.24 7.33 22.73
N GLU A 179 -39.24 8.21 23.74
CA GLU A 179 -38.22 8.30 24.78
C GLU A 179 -38.17 7.07 25.69
N VAL A 180 -36.96 6.63 26.03
CA VAL A 180 -36.69 5.62 27.07
C VAL A 180 -35.70 6.23 28.07
N PRO A 181 -35.87 6.03 29.40
CA PRO A 181 -35.15 6.81 30.41
C PRO A 181 -33.63 6.56 30.40
N HIS A 182 -32.87 7.64 30.44
CA HIS A 182 -31.42 7.60 30.66
C HIS A 182 -31.12 7.36 32.14
N THR A 183 -30.43 6.27 32.46
CA THR A 183 -29.80 6.09 33.77
C THR A 183 -28.39 6.69 33.74
N THR A 184 -28.19 7.73 34.54
CA THR A 184 -26.86 8.30 34.81
C THR A 184 -26.07 7.37 35.72
N ARG A 185 -24.90 6.90 35.25
CA ARG A 185 -23.84 6.35 36.11
C ARG A 185 -22.59 7.22 35.99
N PRO A 186 -21.76 7.28 37.05
CA PRO A 186 -20.62 8.18 37.11
C PRO A 186 -19.56 7.81 36.07
N ASP A 187 -18.88 8.84 35.61
CA ASP A 187 -17.92 8.85 34.51
C ASP A 187 -16.56 8.28 34.94
N ASP A 188 -16.34 6.99 34.72
CA ASP A 188 -15.02 6.34 34.78
C ASP A 188 -14.42 6.08 33.38
N GLY A 189 -14.95 6.74 32.35
CA GLY A 189 -14.26 6.92 31.06
C GLY A 189 -13.93 5.64 30.27
N GLY A 190 -14.57 4.50 30.59
CA GLY A 190 -14.39 3.24 29.88
C GLY A 190 -15.72 2.66 29.38
N CYS A 191 -15.73 2.10 28.17
CA CYS A 191 -16.89 1.34 27.71
C CYS A 191 -16.99 0.01 28.49
N PRO A 192 -18.06 -0.23 29.26
CA PRO A 192 -18.15 -1.37 30.18
C PRO A 192 -18.33 -2.72 29.47
N HIS A 193 -18.40 -2.74 28.14
CA HIS A 193 -18.65 -3.95 27.37
C HIS A 193 -17.42 -4.48 26.61
N CYS A 194 -16.35 -3.69 26.46
CA CYS A 194 -15.21 -4.10 25.63
C CYS A 194 -13.83 -3.61 26.07
N GLY A 195 -13.71 -2.83 27.16
CA GLY A 195 -12.41 -2.38 27.68
C GLY A 195 -11.67 -1.40 26.76
N LEU A 196 -12.34 -0.84 25.74
CA LEU A 196 -11.80 0.23 24.93
C LEU A 196 -11.81 1.52 25.73
N HIS A 197 -10.62 2.01 26.06
CA HIS A 197 -10.43 3.37 26.55
C HIS A 197 -10.41 4.36 25.39
N PRO A 198 -10.97 5.57 25.56
CA PRO A 198 -10.78 6.66 24.63
C PRO A 198 -9.28 6.87 24.36
N ILE A 199 -8.92 7.03 23.09
CA ILE A 199 -7.54 7.35 22.71
C ILE A 199 -7.19 8.70 23.39
N PRO A 200 -6.10 8.80 24.16
CA PRO A 200 -5.73 10.03 24.84
C PRO A 200 -5.62 11.21 23.87
N ALA A 201 -6.11 12.37 24.27
CA ALA A 201 -6.03 13.59 23.47
C ALA A 201 -4.56 13.90 23.11
N GLY A 202 -4.29 14.14 21.81
CA GLY A 202 -2.93 14.38 21.28
C GLY A 202 -2.20 13.13 20.78
N SER A 203 -2.82 11.95 20.83
CA SER A 203 -2.22 10.73 20.27
C SER A 203 -2.20 10.75 18.74
N ILE A 204 -1.09 10.30 18.15
CA ILE A 204 -0.96 10.08 16.71
C ILE A 204 -1.52 8.70 16.38
N VAL A 205 -2.48 8.63 15.46
CA VAL A 205 -3.06 7.38 14.98
C VAL A 205 -2.40 7.00 13.66
N LEU A 206 -1.76 5.84 13.62
CA LEU A 206 -1.15 5.28 12.41
C LEU A 206 -2.21 4.54 11.59
N SER A 207 -2.21 4.77 10.28
CA SER A 207 -2.93 3.96 9.31
C SER A 207 -2.29 2.57 9.16
N SER A 208 -3.04 1.62 8.61
CA SER A 208 -2.51 0.27 8.34
C SER A 208 -1.26 0.29 7.47
N ARG A 209 -1.25 1.12 6.41
CA ARG A 209 -0.09 1.28 5.51
C ARG A 209 1.13 1.84 6.25
N GLU A 210 0.94 2.83 7.12
CA GLU A 210 2.03 3.39 7.93
C GLU A 210 2.58 2.37 8.93
N ALA A 211 1.70 1.60 9.57
CA ALA A 211 2.09 0.50 10.45
C ALA A 211 2.87 -0.59 9.70
N GLU A 212 2.48 -0.93 8.47
CA GLU A 212 3.21 -1.87 7.62
C GLU A 212 4.57 -1.34 7.18
N ASN A 213 4.67 -0.05 6.83
CA ASN A 213 5.94 0.59 6.51
C ASN A 213 6.90 0.57 7.70
N LEU A 214 6.40 0.91 8.90
CA LEU A 214 7.18 0.83 10.14
C LEU A 214 7.59 -0.61 10.46
N ARG A 215 6.69 -1.59 10.32
CA ARG A 215 7.00 -3.01 10.48
C ARG A 215 8.11 -3.46 9.52
N THR A 216 8.06 -3.00 8.28
CA THR A 216 9.07 -3.30 7.26
C THR A 216 10.42 -2.67 7.59
N PHE A 217 10.42 -1.41 8.07
CA PHE A 217 11.64 -0.74 8.55
C PHE A 217 12.28 -1.49 9.73
N VAL A 218 11.47 -1.88 10.73
CA VAL A 218 11.92 -2.68 11.87
C VAL A 218 12.54 -4.00 11.40
N TYR A 219 11.91 -4.68 10.44
CA TYR A 219 12.44 -5.91 9.84
C TYR A 219 13.84 -5.69 9.23
N TYR A 220 13.98 -4.68 8.37
CA TYR A 220 15.25 -4.39 7.71
C TYR A 220 16.38 -4.09 8.71
N TRP A 221 16.10 -3.21 9.67
CA TRP A 221 17.13 -2.73 10.58
C TRP A 221 17.51 -3.74 11.66
N ARG A 222 16.52 -4.39 12.28
CA ARG A 222 16.74 -5.29 13.43
C ARG A 222 17.10 -6.71 13.02
N TYR A 223 16.70 -7.14 11.84
CA TYR A 223 16.86 -8.53 11.39
C TYR A 223 17.70 -8.65 10.13
N LEU A 224 17.26 -8.08 9.00
CA LEU A 224 17.91 -8.36 7.72
C LEU A 224 19.35 -7.87 7.67
N PHE A 225 19.61 -6.62 8.08
CA PHE A 225 20.92 -5.99 7.96
C PHE A 225 21.69 -5.92 9.29
N ARG A 226 21.24 -6.63 10.32
CA ARG A 226 21.83 -6.52 11.66
C ARG A 226 23.33 -6.85 11.65
N GLU A 227 23.69 -7.99 11.06
CA GLU A 227 25.09 -8.43 11.00
C GLU A 227 25.95 -7.51 10.14
N ASP A 228 25.40 -6.99 9.04
CA ASP A 228 26.09 -6.05 8.17
C ASP A 228 26.37 -4.72 8.88
N LEU A 229 25.36 -4.16 9.57
CA LEU A 229 25.51 -2.93 10.35
C LEU A 229 26.52 -3.09 11.48
N GLU A 230 26.50 -4.23 12.18
CA GLU A 230 27.49 -4.55 13.21
C GLU A 230 28.90 -4.68 12.61
N THR A 231 29.04 -5.26 11.41
CA THR A 231 30.31 -5.43 10.70
C THR A 231 30.88 -4.09 10.24
N VAL A 232 30.05 -3.22 9.65
CA VAL A 232 30.45 -1.86 9.25
C VAL A 232 30.92 -1.08 10.47
N LEU A 233 30.19 -1.16 11.59
CA LEU A 233 30.60 -0.50 12.83
C LEU A 233 31.95 -1.03 13.34
N LYS A 234 32.17 -2.36 13.32
CA LYS A 234 33.45 -2.96 13.71
C LYS A 234 34.58 -2.44 12.83
N LEU A 235 34.37 -2.40 11.51
CA LEU A 235 35.33 -1.85 10.56
C LEU A 235 35.64 -0.37 10.85
N MET A 236 34.62 0.45 11.10
CA MET A 236 34.80 1.87 11.43
C MET A 236 35.62 2.06 12.72
N ARG A 237 35.40 1.20 13.73
CA ARG A 237 36.20 1.21 14.97
C ARG A 237 37.65 0.80 14.71
N LEU A 238 37.88 -0.23 13.90
CA LEU A 238 39.23 -0.69 13.52
C LEU A 238 40.02 0.39 12.78
N LEU A 239 39.36 1.11 11.87
CA LEU A 239 39.95 2.23 11.12
C LEU A 239 40.04 3.52 11.94
N GLN A 240 39.66 3.51 13.22
CA GLN A 240 39.59 4.69 14.10
C GLN A 240 38.83 5.86 13.46
N SER A 241 37.76 5.56 12.73
CA SER A 241 36.97 6.58 12.05
C SER A 241 36.33 7.53 13.06
N PRO A 242 36.43 8.86 12.86
CA PRO A 242 35.80 9.83 13.76
C PRO A 242 34.26 9.74 13.73
N PHE A 243 33.68 9.06 12.74
CA PHE A 243 32.24 8.88 12.61
C PHE A 243 31.69 7.64 13.35
N ALA A 244 32.57 6.76 13.86
CA ALA A 244 32.16 5.50 14.51
C ALA A 244 31.19 5.71 15.70
N PRO A 245 31.34 6.73 16.57
CA PRO A 245 30.39 6.97 17.66
C PRO A 245 28.99 7.34 17.16
N ARG A 246 28.89 8.24 16.17
CA ARG A 246 27.61 8.64 15.57
C ARG A 246 26.93 7.48 14.85
N PHE A 247 27.70 6.63 14.18
CA PHE A 247 27.18 5.43 13.55
C PHE A 247 26.68 4.41 14.57
N TYR A 248 27.40 4.21 15.67
CA TYR A 248 26.95 3.37 16.79
C TYR A 248 25.60 3.86 17.34
N GLU A 249 25.47 5.17 17.55
CA GLU A 249 24.23 5.78 18.03
C GLU A 249 23.07 5.56 17.05
N ALA A 250 23.30 5.74 15.75
CA ALA A 250 22.30 5.45 14.73
C ALA A 250 21.84 3.97 14.75
N VAL A 251 22.77 3.03 14.92
CA VAL A 251 22.47 1.59 14.91
C VAL A 251 21.78 1.13 16.20
N THR A 252 22.15 1.69 17.35
CA THR A 252 21.78 1.15 18.67
C THR A 252 20.81 2.01 19.47
N SER A 253 20.80 3.33 19.26
CA SER A 253 20.02 4.26 20.09
C SER A 253 18.58 4.45 19.60
N MET A 254 18.23 3.96 18.41
CA MET A 254 16.83 3.90 17.99
C MET A 254 16.09 2.86 18.82
N ASN A 255 14.99 3.24 19.46
CA ASN A 255 14.17 2.33 20.27
C ASN A 255 13.27 1.42 19.39
N ILE A 256 13.90 0.71 18.48
CA ILE A 256 13.27 -0.20 17.51
C ILE A 256 12.60 -1.37 18.23
N GLY A 257 13.14 -1.78 19.38
CA GLY A 257 12.52 -2.81 20.24
C GLY A 257 11.14 -2.39 20.75
N SER A 258 10.98 -1.16 21.24
CA SER A 258 9.66 -0.66 21.66
C SER A 258 8.72 -0.47 20.48
N ILE A 259 9.21 -0.02 19.32
CA ILE A 259 8.40 0.09 18.10
C ILE A 259 7.88 -1.29 17.68
N GLU A 260 8.73 -2.32 17.69
CA GLU A 260 8.31 -3.68 17.37
C GLU A 260 7.26 -4.21 18.34
N ALA A 261 7.48 -4.04 19.65
CA ALA A 261 6.52 -4.48 20.66
C ALA A 261 5.17 -3.76 20.51
N LEU A 262 5.19 -2.47 20.17
CA LEU A 262 3.98 -1.71 19.88
C LEU A 262 3.26 -2.25 18.65
N LEU A 263 3.97 -2.51 17.55
CA LEU A 263 3.40 -3.07 16.34
C LEU A 263 2.82 -4.47 16.60
N GLU A 264 3.53 -5.32 17.34
CA GLU A 264 3.08 -6.67 17.69
C GLU A 264 1.78 -6.65 18.51
N ARG A 265 1.67 -5.76 19.51
CA ARG A 265 0.43 -5.57 20.30
C ARG A 265 -0.76 -5.12 19.46
N ASN A 266 -0.51 -4.47 18.33
CA ASN A 266 -1.54 -3.98 17.41
C ASN A 266 -1.74 -4.91 16.19
N GLY A 267 -1.24 -6.15 16.23
CA GLY A 267 -1.45 -7.15 15.18
C GLY A 267 -0.47 -7.09 14.00
N TYR A 268 0.56 -6.23 14.07
CA TYR A 268 1.60 -6.05 13.05
C TYR A 268 2.92 -6.73 13.45
N SER A 269 2.88 -8.02 13.79
CA SER A 269 4.09 -8.75 14.17
C SER A 269 5.06 -8.89 13.00
N VAL A 270 6.34 -8.55 13.21
CA VAL A 270 7.42 -8.72 12.22
C VAL A 270 7.61 -10.19 11.86
N LYS A 271 7.41 -11.10 12.81
CA LYS A 271 7.58 -12.56 12.64
C LYS A 271 6.57 -13.18 11.67
N GLN A 272 5.47 -12.47 11.39
CA GLN A 272 4.47 -12.90 10.42
C GLN A 272 4.86 -12.58 8.97
N LEU A 273 5.89 -11.75 8.74
CA LEU A 273 6.35 -11.41 7.41
C LEU A 273 6.93 -12.64 6.67
N PRO A 274 6.57 -12.88 5.39
CA PRO A 274 7.16 -13.95 4.61
C PRO A 274 8.69 -13.88 4.51
N CYS A 275 9.25 -12.67 4.38
CA CYS A 275 10.69 -12.44 4.34
C CYS A 275 11.40 -12.76 5.67
N TYR A 276 10.76 -12.50 6.81
CA TYR A 276 11.29 -12.90 8.12
C TYR A 276 11.39 -14.42 8.24
N ARG A 277 10.31 -15.13 7.87
CA ARG A 277 10.31 -16.60 7.91
C ARG A 277 11.37 -17.22 7.00
N ALA A 278 11.57 -16.64 5.81
CA ALA A 278 12.63 -17.05 4.90
C ALA A 278 14.04 -16.81 5.47
N LEU A 279 14.23 -15.71 6.21
CA LEU A 279 15.51 -15.39 6.87
C LEU A 279 15.84 -16.38 8.00
N THR A 280 14.84 -16.78 8.78
CA THR A 280 15.01 -17.69 9.94
C THR A 280 14.92 -19.18 9.60
N ALA A 281 14.64 -19.53 8.35
CA ALA A 281 14.55 -20.92 7.90
C ALA A 281 15.91 -21.54 7.52
N LYS A 282 17.01 -20.78 7.72
CA LYS A 282 18.40 -21.25 7.63
C LYS A 282 18.89 -21.66 9.00
#